data_AF-A0A8X7YGJ9-F1
#
_entry.id   AF-A0A8X7YGJ9-F1
#
_cell.length_a   1.000
_cell.length_b   1.000
_cell.length_c   1.000
_cell.angle_alpha   90.00
_cell.angle_beta   90.00
_cell.angle_gamma   90.00
#
_symmetry.space_group_name_H-M   'P 1'
#
loop_
_entity.id
_entity.type
_entity.pdbx_description
1 polymer ?
#
loop_
_entity_poly.entity_id
_entity_poly.type
_entity_poly.pdbx_seq_one_letter_code
_entity_poly.pdbx_strand_id
1 'polypeptide(L)'
;MSRFLYDIKPESVDSLHFCAAARKRVCIQNRFPSLPRQPLSIQEALSSTSKWWPSWDPRTKLNCLVTVIGSAKLTERIKLRLERSIEAEVALHRLGIPLKNVVSVDISVSKRDVIRSWWEQANQKGNLIEITDIQTINGSDIETWIRSSGGFDLVIGRSPCNNLAGGNRVSRDRLEGQHCSLFYQYVRVLGLVRNMMS
;
A
#
# COMPACT_ATOMS: atom_id res chain seq x y z
N MET A 1 -1.62 -1.61 -19.15
CA MET A 1 -1.42 -2.17 -17.81
C MET A 1 -1.78 -3.66 -17.76
N SER A 2 -2.99 -4.08 -18.12
CA SER A 2 -3.38 -5.52 -18.12
C SER A 2 -2.46 -6.40 -18.97
N ARG A 3 -2.06 -5.96 -20.17
CA ARG A 3 -1.11 -6.70 -21.04
C ARG A 3 0.23 -7.04 -20.36
N PHE A 4 0.71 -6.18 -19.45
CA PHE A 4 1.96 -6.40 -18.73
C PHE A 4 1.81 -7.25 -17.47
N LEU A 5 0.56 -7.51 -17.06
CA LEU A 5 0.21 -8.31 -15.88
C LEU A 5 -0.62 -9.53 -16.32
N TYR A 6 -0.15 -10.19 -17.38
CA TYR A 6 -0.71 -11.45 -17.90
C TYR A 6 -2.19 -11.38 -18.26
N ASP A 7 -2.61 -10.24 -18.81
CA ASP A 7 -3.99 -9.95 -19.23
C ASP A 7 -5.04 -10.07 -18.11
N ILE A 8 -4.61 -10.04 -16.85
CA ILE A 8 -5.53 -9.99 -15.71
C ILE A 8 -6.30 -8.67 -15.75
N LYS A 9 -7.63 -8.78 -15.75
CA LYS A 9 -8.51 -7.61 -15.80
C LYS A 9 -8.48 -6.89 -14.46
N PRO A 10 -8.18 -5.57 -14.43
CA PRO A 10 -8.21 -4.79 -13.21
C PRO A 10 -9.62 -4.71 -12.62
N GLU A 11 -9.75 -4.89 -11.31
CA GLU A 11 -10.99 -4.65 -10.57
C GLU A 11 -10.95 -3.25 -9.93
N SER A 12 -11.97 -2.42 -10.20
CA SER A 12 -12.10 -1.13 -9.55
C SER A 12 -12.87 -1.26 -8.25
N VAL A 13 -12.27 -0.79 -7.15
CA VAL A 13 -12.84 -0.87 -5.81
C VAL A 13 -12.75 0.51 -5.16
N ASP A 14 -13.85 0.97 -4.54
CA ASP A 14 -13.85 2.17 -3.70
C ASP A 14 -13.70 1.78 -2.22
N SER A 15 -12.76 2.41 -1.51
CA SER A 15 -12.60 2.17 -0.07
C SER A 15 -13.79 2.63 0.78
N LEU A 16 -14.77 3.36 0.23
CA LEU A 16 -16.03 3.69 0.92
C LEU A 16 -16.75 2.47 1.49
N HIS A 17 -16.61 1.30 0.86
CA HIS A 17 -17.20 0.05 1.33
C HIS A 17 -16.46 -0.55 2.53
N PHE A 18 -15.24 -0.11 2.81
CA PHE A 18 -14.34 -0.68 3.81
C PHE A 18 -13.94 0.30 4.91
N CYS A 19 -14.04 1.62 4.70
CA CYS A 19 -13.72 2.62 5.71
C CYS A 19 -14.51 3.93 5.54
N ALA A 20 -14.29 4.86 6.47
CA ALA A 20 -14.89 6.19 6.49
C ALA A 20 -14.37 7.15 5.41
N ALA A 21 -13.33 6.81 4.66
CA ALA A 21 -12.74 7.67 3.62
C ALA A 21 -12.84 7.02 2.24
N ALA A 22 -13.22 7.82 1.22
CA ALA A 22 -13.28 7.36 -0.16
C ALA A 22 -11.88 7.21 -0.75
N ARG A 23 -11.62 6.16 -1.52
CA ARG A 23 -10.36 5.97 -2.25
C ARG A 23 -10.60 4.92 -3.32
N LYS A 24 -10.84 5.39 -4.54
CA LYS A 24 -10.93 4.52 -5.72
C LYS A 24 -9.55 3.96 -6.02
N ARG A 25 -9.41 2.64 -5.99
CA ARG A 25 -8.20 1.91 -6.36
C ARG A 25 -8.53 0.86 -7.41
N VAL A 26 -7.49 0.41 -8.08
CA VAL A 26 -7.52 -0.76 -8.93
C VAL A 26 -6.75 -1.87 -8.21
N CYS A 27 -7.43 -2.98 -7.95
CA CYS A 27 -6.87 -4.19 -7.37
C CYS A 27 -6.92 -5.31 -8.41
N ILE A 28 -5.99 -6.26 -8.33
CA ILE A 28 -5.84 -7.26 -9.38
C ILE A 28 -6.25 -8.66 -8.89
N GLN A 29 -6.22 -8.96 -7.58
CA GLN A 29 -6.66 -10.27 -7.05
C GLN A 29 -7.09 -10.27 -5.56
N ASN A 30 -7.90 -11.30 -5.22
CA ASN A 30 -8.34 -11.84 -3.92
C ASN A 30 -9.02 -10.92 -2.89
N ARG A 31 -10.17 -11.39 -2.36
CA ARG A 31 -11.03 -10.65 -1.43
C ARG A 31 -11.34 -11.46 -0.17
N PHE A 32 -10.92 -10.94 0.98
CA PHE A 32 -11.50 -11.30 2.27
C PHE A 32 -11.67 -10.02 3.11
N PRO A 33 -12.82 -9.81 3.79
CA PRO A 33 -12.99 -8.68 4.70
C PRO A 33 -12.02 -8.84 5.88
N SER A 34 -11.24 -7.80 6.18
CA SER A 34 -10.41 -7.80 7.38
C SER A 34 -11.29 -7.57 8.62
N LEU A 35 -11.12 -8.44 9.62
CA LEU A 35 -11.68 -8.27 10.96
C LEU A 35 -10.61 -7.67 11.89
N PRO A 36 -10.99 -6.81 12.86
CA PRO A 36 -12.32 -6.27 13.08
C PRO A 36 -12.72 -5.23 12.03
N ARG A 37 -14.05 -5.10 11.81
CA ARG A 37 -14.64 -4.15 10.88
C ARG A 37 -14.13 -2.75 11.19
N GLN A 38 -13.56 -2.09 10.18
CA GLN A 38 -13.10 -0.72 10.30
C GLN A 38 -14.30 0.23 10.40
N PRO A 39 -14.16 1.40 11.06
CA PRO A 39 -15.20 2.40 11.12
C PRO A 39 -15.57 2.86 9.71
N LEU A 40 -16.87 2.85 9.42
CA LEU A 40 -17.43 3.22 8.14
C LEU A 40 -17.92 4.67 8.12
N SER A 41 -18.05 5.39 9.23
CA SER A 41 -18.39 6.81 9.20
C SER A 41 -17.33 7.70 9.85
N ILE A 42 -17.35 8.99 9.52
CA ILE A 42 -16.52 10.01 10.21
C ILE A 42 -16.75 9.93 11.71
N GLN A 43 -18.00 9.78 12.14
CA GLN A 43 -18.38 9.76 13.54
C GLN A 43 -17.88 8.50 14.27
N GLU A 44 -17.85 7.35 13.59
CA GLU A 44 -17.24 6.13 14.13
C GLU A 44 -15.71 6.22 14.19
N ALA A 45 -15.08 6.86 13.19
CA ALA A 45 -13.62 6.99 13.12
C ALA A 45 -13.07 8.10 14.03
N LEU A 46 -13.83 9.17 14.20
CA LEU A 46 -13.49 10.40 14.94
C LEU A 46 -14.62 10.74 15.92
N SER A 47 -14.93 9.81 16.82
CA SER A 47 -16.01 9.95 17.81
C SER A 47 -15.93 11.24 18.63
N SER A 48 -14.72 11.74 18.89
CA SER A 48 -14.49 13.01 19.59
C SER A 48 -14.95 14.26 18.83
N THR A 49 -15.13 14.18 17.50
CA THR A 49 -15.58 15.31 16.67
C THR A 49 -17.10 15.45 16.63
N SER A 50 -17.84 14.44 17.10
CA SER A 50 -19.31 14.43 17.10
C SER A 50 -19.91 15.62 17.82
N LYS A 51 -19.35 15.98 18.98
CA LYS A 51 -19.79 17.12 19.79
C LYS A 51 -19.64 18.47 19.08
N TRP A 52 -18.71 18.57 18.14
CA TRP A 52 -18.35 19.81 17.45
C TRP A 52 -18.81 19.81 15.99
N TRP A 53 -19.57 18.80 15.58
CA TRP A 53 -20.02 18.67 14.20
C TRP A 53 -21.17 19.64 13.93
N PRO A 54 -21.07 20.53 12.94
CA PRO A 54 -22.14 21.47 12.65
C PRO A 54 -23.39 20.74 12.16
N SER A 55 -24.58 21.17 12.61
CA SER A 55 -25.86 20.59 12.17
C SER A 55 -26.13 20.75 10.67
N TRP A 56 -25.52 21.76 10.04
CA TRP A 56 -25.63 22.04 8.62
C TRP A 56 -24.64 21.24 7.75
N ASP A 57 -23.71 20.48 8.35
CA ASP A 57 -22.72 19.69 7.62
C ASP A 57 -23.16 18.22 7.51
N PRO A 58 -23.67 17.78 6.34
CA PRO A 58 -24.24 16.44 6.17
C PRO A 58 -23.20 15.35 5.95
N ARG A 59 -21.89 15.67 5.97
CA ARG A 59 -20.85 14.71 5.59
C ARG A 59 -20.74 13.58 6.62
N THR A 60 -20.97 12.36 6.14
CA THR A 60 -20.79 11.12 6.92
C THR A 60 -19.51 10.36 6.54
N LYS A 61 -18.90 10.72 5.41
CA LYS A 61 -17.69 10.12 4.84
C LYS A 61 -16.69 11.20 4.44
N LEU A 62 -15.40 10.91 4.59
CA LEU A 62 -14.32 11.74 4.08
C LEU A 62 -14.11 11.50 2.58
N ASN A 63 -13.66 12.55 1.89
CA ASN A 63 -13.13 12.44 0.54
C ASN A 63 -11.79 11.69 0.52
N CYS A 64 -11.22 11.51 -0.68
CA CYS A 64 -9.89 10.94 -0.83
C CYS A 64 -8.86 11.68 0.01
N LEU A 65 -8.17 10.93 0.87
CA LEU A 65 -7.06 11.44 1.66
C LEU A 65 -5.91 11.76 0.70
N VAL A 66 -5.67 13.06 0.51
CA VAL A 66 -4.59 13.58 -0.34
C VAL A 66 -3.35 13.90 0.49
N THR A 67 -2.17 13.85 -0.14
CA THR A 67 -0.87 14.11 0.50
C THR A 67 -0.56 15.60 0.68
N VAL A 68 -1.44 16.50 0.20
CA VAL A 68 -1.27 17.95 0.26
C VAL A 68 -2.51 18.58 0.91
N ILE A 69 -2.42 19.03 2.17
CA ILE A 69 -3.45 19.85 2.85
C ILE A 69 -2.79 20.78 3.90
N GLY A 70 -3.36 21.97 4.10
CA GLY A 70 -2.79 23.16 4.76
C GLY A 70 -2.25 23.05 6.19
N SER A 71 -1.53 24.11 6.59
CA SER A 71 -0.47 24.17 7.61
C SER A 71 -0.89 24.01 9.08
N ALA A 72 -1.72 23.03 9.42
CA ALA A 72 -2.03 22.74 10.81
C ALA A 72 -1.18 21.58 11.36
N LYS A 73 -0.59 21.79 12.55
CA LYS A 73 0.17 20.79 13.32
C LYS A 73 -0.61 19.49 13.60
N LEU A 74 -1.95 19.54 13.60
CA LEU A 74 -2.81 18.36 13.74
C LEU A 74 -2.80 17.47 12.48
N THR A 75 -2.73 18.08 11.30
CA THR A 75 -2.66 17.37 10.01
C THR A 75 -1.32 16.65 9.84
N GLU A 76 -0.25 17.19 10.41
CA GLU A 76 1.07 16.54 10.45
C GLU A 76 1.06 15.28 11.32
N ARG A 77 0.32 15.28 12.44
CA ARG A 77 0.13 14.06 13.25
C ARG A 77 -0.66 12.98 12.51
N ILE A 78 -1.66 13.38 11.73
CA ILE A 78 -2.44 12.47 10.87
C ILE A 78 -1.57 11.96 9.72
N LYS A 79 -0.77 12.84 9.09
CA LYS A 79 0.24 12.49 8.09
C LYS A 79 1.22 11.47 8.65
N LEU A 80 1.84 11.71 9.81
CA LEU A 80 2.73 10.74 10.46
C LEU A 80 2.03 9.43 10.83
N ARG A 81 0.74 9.45 11.17
CA ARG A 81 -0.05 8.22 11.44
C ARG A 81 -0.38 7.45 10.15
N LEU A 82 -0.55 8.16 9.03
CA LEU A 82 -0.85 7.58 7.72
C LEU A 82 0.40 7.20 6.93
N GLU A 83 1.53 7.91 7.10
CA GLU A 83 2.86 7.57 6.57
C GLU A 83 3.43 6.33 7.26
N ARG A 84 2.92 5.98 8.44
CA ARG A 84 3.09 4.66 9.06
C ARG A 84 2.36 3.52 8.34
N SER A 85 1.78 3.77 7.16
CA SER A 85 1.06 2.77 6.38
C SER A 85 2.00 1.79 5.68
N ILE A 86 2.47 0.84 6.46
CA ILE A 86 2.88 -0.48 6.02
C ILE A 86 1.57 -1.23 5.67
N GLU A 87 0.93 -0.88 4.55
CA GLU A 87 -0.47 -1.30 4.28
C GLU A 87 -0.59 -2.83 4.14
N ALA A 88 0.39 -3.48 3.54
CA ALA A 88 0.30 -4.90 3.21
C ALA A 88 0.67 -5.79 4.40
N GLU A 89 1.82 -5.54 5.02
CA GLU A 89 2.37 -6.36 6.10
C GLU A 89 1.51 -6.24 7.37
N VAL A 90 1.03 -5.02 7.68
CA VAL A 90 0.08 -4.82 8.78
C VAL A 90 -1.25 -5.50 8.49
N ALA A 91 -1.73 -5.48 7.24
CA ALA A 91 -2.97 -6.15 6.87
C ALA A 91 -2.86 -7.67 7.04
N LEU A 92 -1.78 -8.27 6.55
CA LEU A 92 -1.52 -9.71 6.72
C LEU A 92 -1.38 -10.09 8.19
N HIS A 93 -0.65 -9.30 8.97
CA HIS A 93 -0.53 -9.52 10.41
C HIS A 93 -1.89 -9.44 11.13
N ARG A 94 -2.73 -8.46 10.79
CA ARG A 94 -4.09 -8.33 11.35
C ARG A 94 -5.01 -9.48 10.96
N LEU A 95 -4.79 -10.09 9.79
CA LEU A 95 -5.50 -11.30 9.35
C LEU A 95 -4.99 -12.57 10.06
N GLY A 96 -4.00 -12.46 10.95
CA GLY A 96 -3.41 -13.62 11.64
C GLY A 96 -2.52 -14.47 10.74
N ILE A 97 -2.13 -13.96 9.57
CA ILE A 97 -1.23 -14.66 8.65
C ILE A 97 0.21 -14.46 9.14
N PRO A 98 0.93 -15.53 9.52
CA PRO A 98 2.29 -15.40 10.03
C PRO A 98 3.26 -14.99 8.92
N LEU A 99 4.00 -13.91 9.16
CA LEU A 99 5.02 -13.41 8.25
C LEU A 99 6.36 -14.10 8.54
N LYS A 100 6.75 -15.06 7.69
CA LYS A 100 8.01 -15.82 7.86
C LYS A 100 9.21 -15.12 7.25
N ASN A 101 9.10 -14.70 5.99
CA ASN A 101 10.14 -13.98 5.27
C ASN A 101 9.48 -12.85 4.48
N VAL A 102 9.91 -11.62 4.74
CA VAL A 102 9.37 -10.42 4.08
C VAL A 102 10.52 -9.67 3.45
N VAL A 103 10.45 -9.46 2.13
CA VAL A 103 11.34 -8.58 1.39
C VAL A 103 10.57 -7.29 1.10
N SER A 104 10.96 -6.20 1.77
CA SER A 104 10.32 -4.89 1.62
C SER A 104 11.24 -3.95 0.84
N VAL A 105 10.68 -3.25 -0.15
CA VAL A 105 11.43 -2.39 -1.08
C VAL A 105 10.88 -0.97 -1.00
N ASP A 106 11.64 -0.03 -0.44
CA ASP A 106 11.27 1.39 -0.41
C ASP A 106 12.50 2.31 -0.40
N ILE A 107 12.48 3.33 -1.26
CA ILE A 107 13.55 4.33 -1.42
C ILE A 107 13.68 5.21 -0.17
N SER A 108 12.57 5.49 0.50
CA SER A 108 12.53 6.39 1.65
C SER A 108 13.08 5.73 2.91
N VAL A 109 14.18 6.28 3.44
CA VAL A 109 14.77 5.87 4.72
C VAL A 109 13.72 5.94 5.84
N SER A 110 12.94 7.02 5.90
CA SER A 110 11.92 7.21 6.94
C SER A 110 10.84 6.12 6.94
N LYS A 111 10.45 5.61 5.78
CA LYS A 111 9.49 4.51 5.69
C LYS A 111 10.11 3.16 6.08
N ARG A 112 11.39 2.96 5.75
CA ARG A 112 12.17 1.80 6.22
C ARG A 112 12.29 1.79 7.75
N ASP A 113 12.58 2.93 8.36
CA ASP A 113 12.62 3.04 9.82
C ASP A 113 11.25 2.78 10.47
N VAL A 114 10.17 3.19 9.81
CA VAL A 114 8.79 2.93 10.23
C VAL A 114 8.47 1.42 10.18
N ILE A 115 8.81 0.71 9.10
CA ILE A 115 8.56 -0.74 9.01
C ILE A 115 9.39 -1.52 10.01
N ARG A 116 10.66 -1.14 10.19
CA ARG A 116 11.53 -1.74 11.21
C ARG A 116 10.97 -1.57 12.61
N SER A 117 10.60 -0.33 12.97
CA SER A 117 10.00 -0.02 14.27
C SER A 117 8.71 -0.81 14.51
N TRP A 118 7.86 -0.95 13.49
CA TRP A 118 6.65 -1.75 13.59
C TRP A 118 6.94 -3.25 13.73
N TRP A 119 7.91 -3.78 12.97
CA TRP A 119 8.31 -5.19 13.00
C TRP A 119 8.72 -5.63 14.40
N GLU A 120 9.53 -4.80 15.07
CA GLU A 120 9.96 -4.99 16.45
C GLU A 120 8.79 -4.88 17.44
N GLN A 121 7.96 -3.83 17.31
CA GLN A 121 6.80 -3.61 18.19
C GLN A 121 5.76 -4.74 18.08
N ALA A 122 5.57 -5.30 16.90
CA ALA A 122 4.67 -6.43 16.67
C ALA A 122 5.30 -7.79 17.06
N ASN A 123 6.53 -7.80 17.58
CA ASN A 123 7.29 -8.98 17.98
C ASN A 123 7.28 -10.08 16.90
N GLN A 124 7.44 -9.67 15.64
CA GLN A 124 7.49 -10.60 14.52
C GLN A 124 8.68 -11.54 14.67
N LYS A 125 8.46 -12.83 14.43
CA LYS A 125 9.50 -13.87 14.53
C LYS A 125 10.16 -14.21 13.19
N GLY A 126 9.61 -13.69 12.10
CA GLY A 126 10.18 -13.88 10.77
C GLY A 126 11.37 -12.97 10.48
N ASN A 127 11.90 -13.12 9.27
CA ASN A 127 12.96 -12.30 8.73
C ASN A 127 12.40 -11.13 7.92
N LEU A 128 12.95 -9.93 8.12
CA LEU A 128 12.67 -8.73 7.34
C LEU A 128 13.94 -8.31 6.57
N ILE A 129 13.88 -8.38 5.26
CA ILE A 129 14.94 -7.92 4.35
C ILE A 129 14.48 -6.61 3.74
N GLU A 130 15.24 -5.55 3.95
CA GLU A 130 14.93 -4.21 3.45
C GLU A 130 15.83 -3.86 2.26
N ILE A 131 15.23 -3.48 1.14
CA ILE A 131 15.92 -3.06 -0.08
C ILE A 131 15.58 -1.59 -0.38
N THR A 132 16.59 -0.81 -0.73
CA THR A 132 16.42 0.63 -0.96
C THR A 132 15.78 0.91 -2.31
N ASP A 133 16.25 0.30 -3.40
CA ASP A 133 15.73 0.58 -4.75
C ASP A 133 15.38 -0.72 -5.47
N ILE A 134 14.22 -0.74 -6.10
CA ILE A 134 13.79 -1.87 -6.93
C ILE A 134 14.73 -2.10 -8.12
N GLN A 135 15.42 -1.05 -8.57
CA GLN A 135 16.39 -1.14 -9.65
C GLN A 135 17.64 -1.93 -9.27
N THR A 136 18.00 -2.01 -7.99
CA THR A 136 19.16 -2.78 -7.55
C THR A 136 18.88 -4.28 -7.47
N ILE A 137 17.60 -4.68 -7.55
CA ILE A 137 17.21 -6.09 -7.48
C ILE A 137 17.53 -6.78 -8.79
N ASN A 138 18.43 -7.77 -8.72
CA ASN A 138 18.83 -8.61 -9.83
C ASN A 138 18.32 -10.05 -9.66
N GLY A 139 18.47 -10.85 -10.71
CA GLY A 139 18.05 -12.25 -10.69
C GLY A 139 18.77 -13.06 -9.60
N SER A 140 20.06 -12.79 -9.37
CA SER A 140 20.85 -13.44 -8.32
C SER A 140 20.31 -13.20 -6.91
N ASP A 141 19.82 -11.99 -6.65
CA ASP A 141 19.27 -11.63 -5.34
C ASP A 141 17.96 -12.41 -5.11
N ILE A 142 17.09 -12.41 -6.11
CA ILE A 142 15.83 -13.16 -6.09
C ILE A 142 16.09 -14.65 -5.91
N GLU A 143 17.05 -15.22 -6.64
CA GLU A 143 17.42 -16.63 -6.53
C GLU A 143 17.93 -16.97 -5.13
N THR A 144 18.74 -16.09 -4.53
CA THR A 144 19.23 -16.23 -3.15
C THR A 144 18.09 -16.19 -2.14
N TRP A 145 17.13 -15.29 -2.32
CA TRP A 145 15.95 -15.22 -1.47
C TRP A 145 15.07 -16.45 -1.64
N ILE A 146 14.82 -16.92 -2.86
CA ILE A 146 14.03 -18.13 -3.12
C ILE A 146 14.71 -19.35 -2.46
N ARG A 147 16.03 -19.50 -2.62
CA ARG A 147 16.79 -20.61 -1.99
C ARG A 147 16.74 -20.57 -0.46
N SER A 148 16.83 -19.38 0.13
CA SER A 148 16.86 -19.24 1.60
C SER A 148 15.48 -19.26 2.25
N SER A 149 14.43 -18.84 1.55
CA SER A 149 13.07 -18.72 2.08
C SER A 149 12.08 -19.78 1.58
N GLY A 150 12.44 -20.56 0.57
CA GLY A 150 11.55 -21.55 -0.06
C GLY A 150 10.62 -20.96 -1.14
N GLY A 151 10.85 -19.71 -1.56
CA GLY A 151 10.05 -19.02 -2.57
C GLY A 151 9.15 -17.92 -1.99
N PHE A 152 8.39 -17.27 -2.87
CA PHE A 152 7.47 -16.18 -2.53
C PHE A 152 6.01 -16.60 -2.72
N ASP A 153 5.26 -16.69 -1.61
CA ASP A 153 3.81 -16.97 -1.68
C ASP A 153 2.99 -15.79 -2.23
N LEU A 154 3.51 -14.57 -2.07
CA LEU A 154 2.76 -13.34 -2.34
C LEU A 154 3.70 -12.21 -2.76
N VAL A 155 3.44 -11.62 -3.94
CA VAL A 155 4.17 -10.45 -4.46
C VAL A 155 3.21 -9.27 -4.57
N ILE A 156 3.35 -8.29 -3.66
CA ILE A 156 2.51 -7.09 -3.63
C ILE A 156 3.30 -5.90 -4.14
N GLY A 157 2.72 -5.16 -5.08
CA GLY A 157 3.24 -3.87 -5.52
C GLY A 157 2.17 -2.80 -5.44
N ARG A 158 2.55 -1.60 -5.06
CA ARG A 158 1.73 -0.40 -5.26
C ARG A 158 2.31 0.40 -6.41
N SER A 159 1.44 0.93 -7.26
CA SER A 159 1.89 1.86 -8.29
C SER A 159 2.46 3.11 -7.61
N PRO A 160 3.71 3.50 -7.91
CA PRO A 160 4.30 4.75 -7.43
C PRO A 160 3.78 5.96 -8.22
N CYS A 161 2.94 5.75 -9.23
CA CYS A 161 2.40 6.81 -10.06
C CYS A 161 1.24 7.53 -9.37
N ASN A 162 1.49 8.76 -8.89
CA ASN A 162 0.42 9.70 -8.54
C ASN A 162 -0.45 10.07 -9.76
N ASN A 163 0.03 9.85 -10.98
CA ASN A 163 -0.72 10.08 -12.24
C ASN A 163 -1.93 9.15 -12.42
N LEU A 164 -2.00 8.04 -11.67
CA LEU A 164 -3.15 7.13 -11.66
C LEU A 164 -4.11 7.39 -10.48
N ALA A 165 -3.73 8.25 -9.54
CA ALA A 165 -4.63 8.68 -8.47
C ALA A 165 -5.63 9.69 -9.07
N GLY A 166 -6.93 9.44 -8.90
CA GLY A 166 -8.01 10.24 -9.48
C GLY A 166 -8.09 11.72 -9.07
N GLY A 167 -7.09 12.25 -8.37
CA GLY A 167 -6.95 13.65 -8.00
C GLY A 167 -6.16 14.51 -8.99
N ASN A 168 -5.34 13.93 -9.87
CA ASN A 168 -4.54 14.71 -10.82
C ASN A 168 -5.38 15.12 -12.05
N ARG A 169 -5.77 16.40 -12.12
CA ARG A 169 -6.58 16.96 -13.22
C ARG A 169 -5.77 17.51 -14.39
N VAL A 170 -4.43 17.60 -14.26
CA VAL A 170 -3.58 18.41 -15.16
C VAL A 170 -2.68 17.60 -16.09
N SER A 171 -2.30 16.36 -15.74
CA SER A 171 -1.61 15.45 -16.67
C SER A 171 -2.14 14.02 -16.54
N ARG A 172 -3.06 13.65 -17.43
CA ARG A 172 -3.48 12.26 -17.64
C ARG A 172 -2.53 11.60 -18.63
N ASP A 173 -1.24 11.63 -18.35
CA ASP A 173 -0.30 10.90 -19.19
C ASP A 173 -0.44 9.41 -18.85
N ARG A 174 -1.19 8.72 -19.71
CA ARG A 174 -1.29 7.27 -19.74
C ARG A 174 0.13 6.71 -19.86
N LEU A 175 0.59 5.93 -18.87
CA LEU A 175 1.80 5.07 -18.88
C LEU A 175 3.13 5.62 -19.47
N GLU A 176 3.17 6.86 -19.95
CA GLU A 176 4.30 7.54 -20.54
C GLU A 176 4.73 8.66 -19.58
N GLY A 177 6.01 8.67 -19.22
CA GLY A 177 6.59 9.56 -18.22
C GLY A 177 7.49 8.82 -17.22
N GLN A 178 8.45 9.54 -16.64
CA GLN A 178 9.48 9.00 -15.73
C GLN A 178 8.91 8.20 -14.53
N HIS A 179 7.69 8.48 -14.09
CA HIS A 179 7.03 7.74 -13.00
C HIS A 179 6.57 6.32 -13.40
N CYS A 180 6.38 6.04 -14.69
CA CYS A 180 5.98 4.74 -15.20
C CYS A 180 7.15 3.74 -15.28
N SER A 181 8.40 4.22 -15.13
CA SER A 181 9.60 3.37 -15.07
C SER A 181 9.53 2.32 -13.95
N LEU A 182 9.08 2.73 -12.77
CA LEU A 182 8.97 1.85 -11.60
C LEU A 182 7.87 0.77 -11.77
N PHE A 183 6.84 1.02 -12.59
CA PHE A 183 5.87 -0.01 -12.96
C PHE A 183 6.55 -1.12 -13.77
N TYR A 184 7.40 -0.77 -14.73
CA TYR A 184 8.17 -1.76 -15.49
C TYR A 184 9.18 -2.50 -14.61
N GLN A 185 9.76 -1.85 -13.60
CA GLN A 185 10.61 -2.52 -12.61
C GLN A 185 9.82 -3.54 -11.78
N TYR A 186 8.59 -3.21 -11.37
CA TYR A 186 7.70 -4.17 -10.71
C TYR A 186 7.40 -5.38 -11.61
N VAL A 187 7.01 -5.13 -12.87
CA VAL A 187 6.73 -6.21 -13.84
C VAL A 187 7.98 -7.07 -14.08
N ARG A 188 9.17 -6.45 -14.15
CA ARG A 188 10.45 -7.16 -14.28
C ARG A 188 10.68 -8.11 -13.12
N VAL A 189 10.58 -7.61 -11.88
CA VAL A 189 10.77 -8.44 -10.67
C VAL A 189 9.71 -9.54 -10.59
N LEU A 190 8.44 -9.23 -10.86
CA LEU A 190 7.36 -10.22 -10.88
C LEU A 190 7.61 -11.33 -11.91
N GLY A 191 8.09 -10.97 -13.10
CA GLY A 191 8.46 -11.94 -14.14
C GLY A 191 9.64 -12.82 -13.72
N LEU A 192 10.66 -12.25 -13.07
CA LEU A 192 11.81 -13.02 -12.56
C LEU A 192 11.38 -14.01 -11.48
N VAL A 193 10.60 -13.57 -10.50
CA VAL A 193 10.07 -14.43 -9.43
C VAL A 193 9.25 -15.58 -10.04
N ARG A 194 8.34 -15.26 -10.96
CA ARG A 194 7.51 -16.28 -11.63
C ARG A 194 8.36 -17.29 -12.40
N ASN A 195 9.35 -16.83 -13.16
CA ASN A 195 10.19 -17.71 -13.97
C ASN A 195 11.09 -18.63 -13.13
N MET A 196 11.52 -18.18 -11.95
CA MET A 196 12.37 -18.97 -11.04
C MET A 196 11.57 -19.93 -10.15
N MET A 197 10.27 -19.68 -9.97
CA MET A 197 9.37 -20.53 -9.18
C MET A 197 8.51 -21.47 -10.04
N SER A 198 8.58 -21.35 -11.37
CA SER A 198 7.92 -22.25 -12.33
C SER A 198 8.76 -23.48 -12.62
#